data_AF-A0A4D5RVL7-F1
#
_entry.id   AF-A0A4D5RVL7-F1
#
_cell.length_a   1.000
_cell.length_b   1.000
_cell.length_c   1.000
_cell.angle_alpha   90.00
_cell.angle_beta   90.00
_cell.angle_gamma   90.00
#
_symmetry.space_group_name_H-M   'P 1'
#
loop_
_entity.id
_entity.type
_entity.pdbx_description
1 polymer ?
#
loop_
_entity_poly.entity_id
_entity_poly.type
_entity_poly.pdbx_seq_one_letter_code
_entity_poly.pdbx_strand_id
1 'polypeptide(L)'
;MKGFVLLLLVAVLLVAVIAEAKRHHGKHAKKATKKPKEELDMVAEDEKNIIVKDKEAQLEAESVLKDPCSKVRCGPGRECVINDDMTATCEGVGTCQPETNPRRKVCCNHNQTCNSDCELYKMRCFCEGREGRLQGRKI
;
A
#
# COMPACT_ATOMS: atom_id res chain seq x y z
N MET A 1 -35.44 16.01 -31.28
CA MET A 1 -34.17 16.57 -31.80
C MET A 1 -33.06 16.59 -30.75
N LYS A 2 -33.26 17.18 -29.56
CA LYS A 2 -32.22 17.28 -28.50
C LYS A 2 -31.70 15.92 -28.00
N GLY A 3 -32.56 14.91 -27.88
CA GLY A 3 -32.16 13.56 -27.44
C GLY A 3 -31.29 12.81 -28.44
N PHE A 4 -31.51 13.01 -29.75
CA PHE A 4 -30.67 12.42 -30.80
C PHE A 4 -29.27 13.04 -30.83
N VAL A 5 -29.17 14.36 -30.58
CA VAL A 5 -27.88 15.06 -30.47
C VAL A 5 -27.08 14.57 -29.25
N LEU A 6 -27.74 14.37 -28.11
CA LEU A 6 -27.10 13.78 -26.91
C LEU A 6 -26.60 12.35 -27.16
N LEU A 7 -27.39 11.52 -27.85
CA LEU A 7 -27.01 10.15 -28.19
C LEU A 7 -25.79 10.09 -29.11
N LEU A 8 -25.72 10.99 -30.09
CA LEU A 8 -24.56 11.10 -30.98
C LEU A 8 -23.30 11.59 -30.24
N LEU A 9 -23.44 12.56 -29.33
CA LEU A 9 -22.30 13.03 -28.53
C LEU A 9 -21.75 11.94 -27.60
N VAL A 10 -22.63 11.15 -26.95
CA VAL A 10 -22.21 10.03 -26.11
C VAL A 10 -21.52 8.94 -26.94
N ALA A 11 -22.03 8.63 -28.13
CA ALA A 11 -21.39 7.67 -29.02
C ALA A 11 -19.99 8.10 -29.47
N VAL A 12 -19.77 9.39 -29.75
CA VAL A 12 -18.45 9.93 -30.12
C VAL A 12 -17.45 9.81 -28.97
N LEU A 13 -17.88 10.09 -27.73
CA LEU A 13 -17.02 9.95 -26.54
C LEU A 13 -16.60 8.49 -26.31
N LEU A 14 -17.52 7.53 -26.49
CA LEU A 14 -17.21 6.10 -26.34
C LEU A 14 -16.20 5.61 -27.39
N VAL A 15 -16.28 6.09 -28.63
CA VAL A 15 -15.33 5.71 -29.69
C VAL A 15 -13.92 6.28 -29.44
N ALA A 16 -13.81 7.50 -28.87
CA ALA A 16 -12.53 8.10 -28.54
C ALA A 16 -11.77 7.33 -27.45
N VAL A 17 -12.47 6.87 -26.41
CA VAL A 17 -11.87 6.09 -25.30
C VAL A 17 -11.32 4.74 -25.80
N ILE A 18 -12.02 4.08 -26.72
CA ILE A 18 -11.59 2.78 -27.28
C ILE A 18 -10.34 2.93 -28.18
N ALA A 19 -10.15 4.08 -28.81
CA ALA A 19 -9.01 4.33 -29.69
C ALA A 19 -7.67 4.54 -28.94
N GLU A 20 -7.72 5.04 -27.70
CA GLU A 20 -6.52 5.24 -26.87
C GLU A 20 -5.99 3.92 -26.28
N ALA A 21 -6.87 2.98 -25.97
CA ALA A 21 -6.51 1.68 -25.39
C ALA A 21 -5.69 0.77 -26.33
N LYS A 22 -5.64 1.05 -27.65
CA LYS A 22 -4.90 0.24 -28.63
C LYS A 22 -3.46 0.72 -28.93
N ARG A 23 -3.02 1.86 -28.40
CA ARG A 23 -1.73 2.47 -28.81
C ARG A 23 -0.49 2.03 -28.03
N HIS A 24 -0.60 1.20 -27.00
CA HIS A 24 0.54 0.87 -26.11
C HIS A 24 1.19 -0.52 -26.24
N HIS A 25 0.89 -1.32 -27.27
CA HIS A 25 1.53 -2.63 -27.47
C HIS A 25 2.62 -2.64 -28.57
N GLY A 26 3.63 -1.77 -28.44
CA GLY A 26 4.76 -1.70 -29.37
C GLY A 26 6.13 -1.83 -28.69
N LYS A 27 6.75 -3.02 -28.85
CA LYS A 27 8.20 -3.35 -28.96
C LYS A 27 8.71 -4.41 -27.98
N HIS A 28 8.83 -5.65 -28.47
CA HIS A 28 9.83 -6.61 -28.00
C HIS A 28 10.88 -6.82 -29.10
N ALA A 29 12.14 -6.49 -28.80
CA ALA A 29 13.31 -6.88 -29.60
C ALA A 29 14.07 -8.00 -28.87
N LYS A 30 14.50 -8.97 -29.67
CA LYS A 30 14.91 -10.35 -29.36
C LYS A 30 16.23 -10.45 -28.57
N LYS A 31 16.36 -11.52 -27.77
CA LYS A 31 17.61 -12.32 -27.75
C LYS A 31 17.31 -13.79 -27.48
N ALA A 32 17.84 -14.63 -28.37
CA ALA A 32 17.61 -16.07 -28.44
C ALA A 32 18.76 -16.85 -27.81
N THR A 33 18.44 -17.93 -27.12
CA THR A 33 19.34 -19.09 -26.97
C THR A 33 18.50 -20.37 -26.92
N LYS A 34 18.84 -21.31 -27.81
CA LYS A 34 18.25 -22.65 -28.11
C LYS A 34 18.50 -23.62 -26.92
N LYS A 35 17.82 -24.76 -26.64
CA LYS A 35 17.23 -25.91 -27.39
C LYS A 35 16.68 -26.95 -26.33
N PRO A 36 16.10 -28.14 -26.62
CA PRO A 36 14.78 -28.49 -27.17
C PRO A 36 13.88 -29.48 -26.35
N LYS A 37 12.55 -29.35 -26.54
CA LYS A 37 11.51 -30.39 -26.78
C LYS A 37 11.12 -31.41 -25.68
N GLU A 38 9.93 -31.22 -25.09
CA GLU A 38 8.85 -32.22 -25.09
C GLU A 38 7.47 -31.52 -25.09
N GLU A 39 6.54 -32.09 -25.84
CA GLU A 39 5.30 -31.52 -26.39
C GLU A 39 4.10 -31.78 -25.45
N LEU A 40 3.50 -30.73 -24.86
CA LEU A 40 2.06 -30.47 -24.67
C LEU A 40 1.84 -29.33 -23.64
N ASP A 41 0.78 -28.55 -23.86
CA ASP A 41 0.18 -27.55 -22.95
C ASP A 41 0.86 -26.18 -22.75
N MET A 42 0.86 -25.36 -23.80
CA MET A 42 1.08 -23.90 -23.71
C MET A 42 -0.23 -23.08 -23.58
N VAL A 43 -1.35 -23.69 -23.18
CA VAL A 43 -2.66 -23.01 -23.12
C VAL A 43 -3.18 -22.84 -21.68
N ALA A 44 -2.52 -23.42 -20.67
CA ALA A 44 -3.04 -23.48 -19.30
C ALA A 44 -2.55 -22.36 -18.35
N GLU A 45 -1.53 -21.57 -18.72
CA GLU A 45 -0.92 -20.61 -17.79
C GLU A 45 -1.70 -19.29 -17.69
N ASP A 46 -2.37 -18.84 -18.75
CA ASP A 46 -3.14 -17.59 -18.75
C ASP A 46 -4.45 -17.71 -17.97
N GLU A 47 -5.22 -18.79 -18.14
CA GLU A 47 -6.44 -19.02 -17.35
C GLU A 47 -6.13 -19.19 -15.86
N LYS A 48 -5.06 -19.91 -15.51
CA LYS A 48 -4.64 -20.08 -14.11
C LYS A 48 -4.23 -18.75 -13.48
N ASN A 49 -3.54 -17.87 -14.22
CA ASN A 49 -3.17 -16.54 -13.73
C ASN A 49 -4.38 -15.62 -13.51
N ILE A 50 -5.41 -15.73 -14.34
CA ILE A 50 -6.66 -14.96 -14.18
C ILE A 50 -7.42 -15.46 -12.94
N ILE A 51 -7.59 -16.78 -12.78
CA ILE A 51 -8.27 -17.38 -11.63
C ILE A 51 -7.55 -17.08 -10.31
N VAL A 52 -6.21 -17.03 -10.30
CA VAL A 52 -5.42 -16.66 -9.11
C VAL A 52 -5.61 -15.19 -8.75
N LYS A 53 -5.58 -14.28 -9.72
CA LYS A 53 -5.80 -12.84 -9.49
C LYS A 53 -7.21 -12.53 -8.98
N ASP A 54 -8.23 -13.20 -9.51
CA ASP A 54 -9.62 -12.98 -9.09
C ASP A 54 -9.87 -13.50 -7.67
N LYS A 55 -9.26 -14.63 -7.30
CA LYS A 55 -9.31 -15.15 -5.93
C LYS A 55 -8.55 -14.30 -4.94
N GLU A 56 -7.37 -13.80 -5.32
CA GLU A 56 -6.62 -12.83 -4.50
C GLU A 56 -7.44 -11.56 -4.30
N ALA A 57 -8.01 -10.98 -5.36
CA ALA A 57 -8.84 -9.78 -5.27
C ALA A 57 -10.09 -9.97 -4.39
N GLN A 58 -10.72 -11.15 -4.40
CA GLN A 58 -11.85 -11.46 -3.52
C GLN A 58 -11.43 -11.61 -2.05
N LEU A 59 -10.35 -12.35 -1.75
CA LEU A 59 -9.78 -12.44 -0.40
C LEU A 59 -9.31 -11.07 0.12
N GLU A 60 -8.76 -10.26 -0.77
CA GLU A 60 -8.34 -8.89 -0.53
C GLU A 60 -9.51 -7.98 -0.18
N ALA A 61 -10.67 -8.13 -0.84
CA ALA A 61 -11.87 -7.36 -0.51
C ALA A 61 -12.48 -7.83 0.83
N GLU A 62 -12.50 -9.14 1.07
CA GLU A 62 -13.06 -9.71 2.29
C GLU A 62 -12.22 -9.37 3.54
N SER A 63 -10.89 -9.30 3.41
CA SER A 63 -9.99 -8.91 4.51
C SER A 63 -10.16 -7.45 4.93
N VAL A 64 -10.37 -6.53 3.98
CA VAL A 64 -10.68 -5.12 4.26
C VAL A 64 -12.06 -4.95 4.90
N LEU A 65 -13.03 -5.76 4.49
CA LEU A 65 -14.37 -5.77 5.09
C LEU A 65 -14.36 -6.28 6.55
N LYS A 66 -13.36 -7.08 6.94
CA LYS A 66 -13.21 -7.63 8.30
C LYS A 66 -12.34 -6.77 9.21
N ASP A 67 -11.29 -6.14 8.68
CA ASP A 67 -10.38 -5.28 9.44
C ASP A 67 -9.87 -4.11 8.57
N PRO A 68 -10.30 -2.86 8.85
CA PRO A 68 -9.83 -1.66 8.17
C PRO A 68 -8.31 -1.45 8.23
N CYS A 69 -7.62 -2.00 9.25
CA CYS A 69 -6.17 -1.91 9.41
C CYS A 69 -5.39 -2.97 8.61
N SER A 70 -6.04 -3.98 8.06
CA SER A 70 -5.39 -5.12 7.38
C SER A 70 -4.44 -4.72 6.24
N LYS A 71 -4.72 -3.60 5.55
CA LYS A 71 -3.91 -3.06 4.44
C LYS A 71 -3.24 -1.73 4.75
N VAL A 72 -3.49 -1.15 5.91
CA VAL A 72 -2.91 0.14 6.29
C VAL A 72 -1.51 -0.08 6.82
N ARG A 73 -0.54 0.63 6.23
CA ARG A 73 0.85 0.65 6.68
C ARG A 73 1.17 2.04 7.22
N CYS A 74 1.15 2.17 8.54
CA CYS A 74 1.53 3.41 9.20
C CYS A 74 3.05 3.63 9.17
N GLY A 75 3.45 4.90 9.13
CA GLY A 75 4.85 5.29 9.23
C GLY A 75 5.48 4.90 10.58
N PRO A 76 6.81 5.04 10.71
CA PRO A 76 7.51 4.66 11.92
C PRO A 76 7.03 5.45 13.15
N GLY A 77 6.89 4.76 14.29
CA GLY A 77 6.37 5.33 15.53
C GLY A 77 4.86 5.57 15.54
N ARG A 78 4.13 5.03 14.56
CA ARG A 78 2.67 5.09 14.48
C ARG A 78 2.07 3.70 14.36
N GLU A 79 0.88 3.52 14.90
CA GLU A 79 0.08 2.30 14.83
C GLU A 79 -1.29 2.59 14.19
N CYS A 80 -1.88 1.56 13.58
CA CYS A 80 -3.20 1.67 12.99
C CYS A 80 -4.25 1.51 14.09
N VAL A 81 -5.16 2.47 14.17
CA VAL A 81 -6.28 2.50 15.12
C VAL A 81 -7.57 2.52 14.32
N ILE A 82 -8.52 1.68 14.72
CA ILE A 82 -9.87 1.66 14.14
C ILE A 82 -10.73 2.61 14.99
N ASN A 83 -11.31 3.62 14.35
CA ASN A 83 -12.18 4.59 15.00
C ASN A 83 -13.63 4.08 15.10
N ASP A 84 -14.46 4.80 15.84
CA ASP A 84 -15.88 4.49 16.05
C ASP A 84 -16.69 4.46 14.73
N ASP A 85 -16.24 5.16 13.70
CA ASP A 85 -16.87 5.21 12.37
C ASP A 85 -16.41 4.06 11.43
N MET A 86 -15.71 3.05 11.97
CA MET A 86 -15.10 1.93 11.24
C MET A 86 -14.04 2.37 10.21
N THR A 87 -13.47 3.57 10.34
CA THR A 87 -12.31 3.99 9.56
C THR A 87 -11.00 3.67 10.27
N ALA A 88 -9.92 3.52 9.50
CA ALA A 88 -8.58 3.33 10.03
C ALA A 88 -7.76 4.63 9.96
N THR A 89 -7.13 5.00 11.08
CA THR A 89 -6.20 6.13 11.19
C THR A 89 -4.84 5.68 11.72
N CYS A 90 -3.80 6.44 11.40
CA CYS A 90 -2.45 6.19 11.90
C CYS A 90 -2.11 7.16 13.04
N GLU A 91 -2.15 6.67 14.27
CA GLU A 91 -1.87 7.44 15.47
C GLU A 91 -0.49 7.11 16.04
N GLY A 92 0.06 7.98 16.90
CA GLY A 92 1.36 7.73 17.54
C GLY A 92 1.30 6.52 18.47
N VAL A 93 2.26 5.61 18.38
CA VAL A 93 2.27 4.37 19.15
C VAL A 93 2.21 4.64 20.66
N GLY A 94 1.29 3.98 21.35
CA GLY A 94 1.08 4.19 22.79
C GLY A 94 2.26 3.70 23.64
N THR A 95 2.76 2.49 23.37
CA THR A 95 3.87 1.86 24.11
C THR A 95 4.77 1.08 23.15
N CYS A 96 6.09 1.28 23.27
CA CYS A 96 7.05 0.50 22.50
C CYS A 96 7.37 -0.81 23.21
N GLN A 97 7.63 -1.87 22.42
CA GLN A 97 8.11 -3.12 22.97
C GLN A 97 9.48 -2.94 23.65
N PRO A 98 9.73 -3.57 24.80
CA PRO A 98 11.02 -3.48 25.48
C PRO A 98 12.13 -4.06 24.61
N GLU A 99 13.17 -3.27 24.36
CA GLU A 99 14.34 -3.72 23.62
C GLU A 99 15.44 -4.18 24.59
N THR A 100 15.92 -5.41 24.40
CA THR A 100 16.92 -6.04 25.26
C THR A 100 18.33 -5.92 24.70
N ASN A 101 18.47 -5.75 23.39
CA ASN A 101 19.75 -5.64 22.73
C ASN A 101 20.31 -4.22 22.87
N PRO A 102 21.42 -4.01 23.60
CA PRO A 102 21.98 -2.69 23.81
C PRO A 102 22.43 -2.01 22.51
N ARG A 103 22.67 -2.77 21.43
CA ARG A 103 23.06 -2.21 20.12
C ARG A 103 21.89 -1.60 19.35
N ARG A 104 20.66 -1.81 19.79
CA ARG A 104 19.45 -1.19 19.21
C ARG A 104 19.05 0.11 19.91
N LYS A 105 19.77 0.50 20.97
CA LYS A 105 19.64 1.82 21.56
C LYS A 105 20.12 2.88 20.57
N VAL A 106 19.46 4.02 20.56
CA VAL A 106 19.73 5.10 19.61
C VAL A 106 19.91 6.43 20.36
N CYS A 107 20.71 7.32 19.78
CA CYS A 107 20.79 8.70 20.26
C CYS A 107 19.51 9.44 19.85
N CYS A 108 18.92 10.13 20.81
CA CYS A 108 17.71 10.91 20.66
C CYS A 108 18.00 12.41 20.84
N ASN A 109 16.96 13.22 20.67
CA ASN A 109 17.05 14.66 20.90
C ASN A 109 17.64 14.97 22.29
N HIS A 110 18.32 16.11 22.41
CA HIS A 110 19.02 16.53 23.64
C HIS A 110 20.11 15.57 24.12
N ASN A 111 20.71 14.81 23.20
CA ASN A 111 21.82 13.90 23.49
C ASN A 111 21.46 12.84 24.54
N GLN A 112 20.18 12.45 24.58
CA GLN A 112 19.66 11.39 25.44
C GLN A 112 19.70 10.05 24.70
N THR A 113 19.77 8.94 25.43
CA THR A 113 19.71 7.60 24.83
C THR A 113 18.28 7.07 24.89
N CYS A 114 17.71 6.70 23.76
CA CYS A 114 16.48 5.93 23.71
C CYS A 114 16.75 4.45 23.69
N ASN A 115 15.82 3.68 24.27
CA ASN A 115 15.95 2.23 24.36
C ASN A 115 15.82 1.54 23.00
N SER A 116 15.06 2.11 22.07
CA SER A 116 14.87 1.60 20.71
C SER A 116 14.58 2.71 19.71
N ASP A 117 14.62 2.36 18.44
CA ASP A 117 14.12 3.16 17.32
C ASP A 117 12.64 3.53 17.48
N CYS A 118 11.80 2.60 17.96
CA CYS A 118 10.40 2.86 18.25
C CYS A 118 10.22 4.07 19.19
N GLU A 119 10.97 4.13 20.30
CA GLU A 119 10.87 5.24 21.27
C GLU A 119 11.26 6.59 20.65
N LEU A 120 12.29 6.60 19.80
CA LEU A 120 12.67 7.79 19.05
C LEU A 120 11.52 8.29 18.15
N TYR A 121 10.91 7.39 17.38
CA TYR A 121 9.83 7.77 16.47
C TYR A 121 8.53 8.13 17.19
N LYS A 122 8.24 7.48 18.31
CA LYS A 122 7.12 7.82 19.20
C LYS A 122 7.23 9.27 19.70
N MET A 123 8.42 9.66 20.17
CA MET A 123 8.68 11.05 20.58
C MET A 123 8.49 12.04 19.44
N ARG A 124 8.94 11.69 18.23
CA ARG A 124 8.69 12.51 17.03
C ARG A 124 7.20 12.70 16.78
N CYS A 125 6.41 11.62 16.83
CA CYS A 125 4.97 11.69 16.60
C CYS A 125 4.28 12.62 17.62
N PHE A 126 4.68 12.58 18.88
CA PHE A 126 4.13 13.48 19.89
C PHE A 126 4.50 14.95 19.69
N CYS A 127 5.68 15.22 19.12
CA CYS A 127 6.08 16.58 18.75
C CYS A 127 5.31 17.11 17.54
N GLU A 128 4.81 16.23 16.66
CA GLU A 128 3.99 16.62 15.50
C GLU A 128 2.55 16.96 15.93
N GLY A 129 2.00 16.27 16.95
CA GLY A 129 0.63 16.46 17.42
C GLY A 129 0.43 17.56 18.47
N ARG A 130 1.50 18.16 18.99
CA ARG A 130 1.45 19.30 19.93
C ARG A 130 2.28 20.44 19.35
N GLU A 131 1.77 21.68 19.36
CA GLU A 131 2.61 22.86 19.11
C GLU A 131 3.87 22.76 20.00
N GLY A 132 5.03 22.69 19.36
CA GLY A 132 6.22 22.02 19.88
C GLY A 132 6.64 22.39 21.30
N ARG A 133 6.56 21.42 22.22
CA ARG A 133 7.57 21.10 23.24
C ARG A 133 7.04 20.00 24.16
N LEU A 134 7.46 18.76 23.94
CA LEU A 134 7.59 17.86 25.06
C LEU A 134 8.93 18.15 25.73
N GLN A 135 8.85 18.96 26.79
CA GLN A 135 9.93 19.14 27.75
C GLN A 135 10.36 17.76 28.26
N GLY A 136 11.65 17.46 28.13
CA GLY A 136 12.23 16.22 28.61
C GLY A 136 11.84 15.96 30.06
N ARG A 137 10.94 15.00 30.28
CA ARG A 137 10.87 14.32 31.56
C ARG A 137 12.09 13.43 31.63
N LYS A 138 13.06 13.87 32.44
CA LYS A 138 14.07 12.98 33.01
C LYS A 138 13.28 11.86 33.72
N ILE A 139 13.48 10.63 33.27
CA ILE A 139 13.24 9.42 34.08
C ILE A 139 14.51 9.20 34.88
#